data_AF-A0A015J0F2-F1
#
_entry.id   AF-A0A015J0F2-F1
#
_cell.length_a   1.000
_cell.length_b   1.000
_cell.length_c   1.000
_cell.angle_alpha   90.00
_cell.angle_beta   90.00
_cell.angle_gamma   90.00
#
_symmetry.space_group_name_H-M   'P 1'
#
loop_
_entity.id
_entity.type
_entity.pdbx_description
1 polymer ?
#
loop_
_entity_poly.entity_id
_entity_poly.type
_entity_poly.pdbx_seq_one_letter_code
_entity_poly.pdbx_strand_id
1 'polypeptide(L)'
;MVAATRQIEESLELQTFNHYRCIAHILNLIVKAALDTDIIPLPIKKLHAFISTIRNSPKQMDKLKEYFRVEDIKFKAPLPDIITRWNYTFYMIERALEIKPILLHIVSNLPTLTSNWPTDEEWVILTDLLDLLAPFALMTKIIFAASYPTIGEVKWLLLGIKHHLERTQSSNYSLLLQVNAMKRVFDNYFEQINNLLHILAFFDPCYKKKAYGNIFQESILQPIRIAMADYYEESSTPTVSEDRTIEDL
;
A
#
# COMPACT_ATOMS: atom_id res chain seq x y z
N MET A 1 -2.57 -20.19 -0.87
CA MET A 1 -3.98 -19.78 -1.02
C MET A 1 -4.79 -20.82 -1.79
N VAL A 2 -4.42 -21.21 -3.02
CA VAL A 2 -5.18 -22.19 -3.82
C VAL A 2 -5.47 -23.52 -3.08
N ALA A 3 -4.48 -24.08 -2.38
CA ALA A 3 -4.69 -25.30 -1.59
C ALA A 3 -5.65 -25.12 -0.39
N ALA A 4 -5.65 -23.94 0.22
CA ALA A 4 -6.56 -23.61 1.31
C ALA A 4 -7.98 -23.37 0.80
N THR A 5 -8.12 -22.73 -0.37
CA THR A 5 -9.40 -22.56 -1.06
C THR A 5 -10.06 -23.90 -1.34
N ARG A 6 -9.30 -24.86 -1.88
CA ARG A 6 -9.81 -26.22 -2.16
C ARG A 6 -10.26 -26.95 -0.89
N GLN A 7 -9.51 -26.83 0.20
CA GLN A 7 -9.94 -27.39 1.50
C GLN A 7 -11.22 -26.73 2.04
N ILE A 8 -11.41 -25.43 1.80
CA ILE A 8 -12.63 -24.71 2.22
C ILE A 8 -13.83 -25.16 1.38
N GLU A 9 -13.66 -25.28 0.06
CA GLU A 9 -14.70 -25.81 -0.85
C GLU A 9 -15.13 -27.22 -0.43
N GLU A 10 -14.16 -28.11 -0.18
CA GLU A 10 -14.41 -29.49 0.24
C GLU A 10 -15.04 -29.58 1.64
N SER A 11 -14.66 -28.71 2.60
CA SER A 11 -15.15 -28.76 3.98
C SER A 11 -16.49 -28.07 4.23
N LEU A 12 -16.86 -27.10 3.39
CA LEU A 12 -18.11 -26.35 3.52
C LEU A 12 -19.18 -26.74 2.49
N GLU A 13 -18.92 -27.78 1.68
CA GLU A 13 -19.80 -28.23 0.59
C GLU A 13 -20.26 -27.07 -0.33
N LEU A 14 -19.40 -26.06 -0.52
CA LEU A 14 -19.75 -24.88 -1.32
C LEU A 14 -19.72 -25.22 -2.80
N GLN A 15 -20.81 -24.93 -3.51
CA GLN A 15 -20.89 -25.13 -4.97
C GLN A 15 -19.92 -24.21 -5.72
N THR A 16 -19.60 -23.04 -5.17
CA THR A 16 -18.61 -22.10 -5.72
C THR A 16 -17.90 -21.31 -4.62
N PHE A 17 -16.58 -21.11 -4.75
CA PHE A 17 -15.81 -20.19 -3.89
C PHE A 17 -15.16 -19.08 -4.73
N ASN A 18 -15.57 -17.84 -4.47
CA ASN A 18 -15.00 -16.68 -5.14
C ASN A 18 -13.73 -16.22 -4.43
N HIS A 19 -12.58 -16.48 -5.04
CA HIS A 19 -11.29 -16.02 -4.52
C HIS A 19 -11.02 -14.55 -4.91
N TYR A 20 -11.07 -13.65 -3.92
CA TYR A 20 -10.72 -12.25 -4.09
C TYR A 20 -9.25 -11.97 -3.71
N ARG A 21 -8.54 -11.22 -4.56
CA ARG A 21 -7.17 -10.79 -4.24
C ARG A 21 -7.19 -9.69 -3.17
N CYS A 22 -6.28 -9.79 -2.22
CA CYS A 22 -6.10 -8.77 -1.19
C CYS A 22 -5.54 -7.47 -1.80
N ILE A 23 -6.26 -6.35 -1.64
CA ILE A 23 -5.83 -5.04 -2.15
C ILE A 23 -4.50 -4.60 -1.52
N ALA A 24 -4.29 -4.83 -0.23
CA ALA A 24 -3.02 -4.51 0.41
C ALA A 24 -1.84 -5.29 -0.21
N HIS A 25 -2.08 -6.54 -0.64
CA HIS A 25 -1.08 -7.31 -1.37
C HIS A 25 -0.79 -6.70 -2.74
N ILE A 26 -1.82 -6.26 -3.46
CA ILE A 26 -1.68 -5.61 -4.77
C ILE A 26 -0.91 -4.28 -4.66
N LEU A 27 -1.23 -3.45 -3.66
CA LEU A 27 -0.48 -2.22 -3.36
C LEU A 27 0.99 -2.52 -3.09
N ASN A 28 1.28 -3.55 -2.30
CA ASN A 28 2.65 -3.99 -2.08
C ASN A 28 3.34 -4.44 -3.38
N LEU A 29 2.67 -5.15 -4.30
CA LEU A 29 3.25 -5.51 -5.59
C LEU A 29 3.57 -4.28 -6.44
N ILE A 30 2.67 -3.28 -6.45
CA ILE A 30 2.88 -2.03 -7.20
C ILE A 30 4.08 -1.28 -6.64
N VAL A 31 4.14 -1.07 -5.33
CA VAL A 31 5.25 -0.33 -4.69
C VAL A 31 6.58 -1.05 -4.89
N LYS A 32 6.61 -2.38 -4.76
CA LYS A 32 7.83 -3.17 -5.01
C LYS A 32 8.39 -2.96 -6.42
N ALA A 33 7.52 -2.83 -7.43
CA ALA A 33 7.96 -2.58 -8.79
C ALA A 33 8.80 -1.28 -8.90
N ALA A 34 8.47 -0.23 -8.15
CA ALA A 34 9.30 0.97 -8.06
C ALA A 34 10.58 0.74 -7.24
N LEU A 35 10.46 0.11 -6.07
CA LEU A 35 11.59 -0.08 -5.14
C LEU A 35 12.71 -0.96 -5.75
N ASP A 36 12.35 -1.90 -6.62
CA ASP A 36 13.29 -2.82 -7.26
C ASP A 36 13.92 -2.22 -8.54
N THR A 37 13.63 -0.96 -8.89
CA THR A 37 14.12 -0.31 -10.13
C THR A 37 15.46 0.41 -9.94
N ASP A 38 16.47 0.02 -10.72
CA ASP A 38 17.78 0.65 -10.98
C ASP A 38 18.37 1.51 -9.86
N ILE A 39 18.00 2.80 -9.82
CA ILE A 39 18.62 3.84 -8.98
C ILE A 39 18.08 3.87 -7.54
N ILE A 40 17.02 3.13 -7.23
CA ILE A 40 16.34 3.15 -5.92
C ILE A 40 17.01 2.25 -4.87
N PRO A 41 17.43 1.01 -5.18
CA PRO A 41 17.99 0.10 -4.18
C PRO A 41 19.24 0.63 -3.46
N LEU A 42 20.12 1.36 -4.16
CA LEU A 42 21.39 1.82 -3.59
C LEU A 42 21.20 2.91 -2.51
N PRO A 43 20.47 4.03 -2.75
CA PRO A 43 20.13 5.01 -1.72
C PRO A 43 19.46 4.39 -0.48
N ILE A 44 18.49 3.49 -0.69
CA ILE A 44 17.79 2.81 0.40
C ILE A 44 18.76 1.96 1.23
N LYS A 45 19.63 1.18 0.56
CA LYS A 45 20.62 0.34 1.23
C LYS A 45 21.61 1.15 2.06
N LYS A 46 22.11 2.27 1.51
CA LYS A 46 22.99 3.21 2.23
C LYS A 46 22.30 3.76 3.47
N LEU A 47 21.09 4.32 3.30
CA LEU A 47 20.32 4.88 4.40
C LEU A 47 20.02 3.83 5.47
N HIS A 48 19.61 2.63 5.07
CA HIS A 48 19.37 1.52 6.00
C HIS A 48 20.61 1.16 6.81
N ALA A 49 21.78 1.03 6.18
CA ALA A 49 23.03 0.71 6.86
C ALA A 49 23.44 1.83 7.84
N PHE A 50 23.28 3.09 7.42
CA PHE A 50 23.55 4.26 8.25
C PHE A 50 22.65 4.29 9.50
N ILE A 51 21.33 4.19 9.31
CA ILE A 51 20.34 4.22 10.39
C ILE A 51 20.52 3.02 11.33
N SER A 52 20.79 1.83 10.78
CA SER A 52 21.06 0.63 11.58
C SER A 52 22.29 0.80 12.47
N THR A 53 23.36 1.42 11.95
CA THR A 53 24.58 1.64 12.72
C THR A 53 24.34 2.58 13.90
N ILE A 54 23.57 3.64 13.70
CA ILE A 54 23.18 4.56 14.78
C ILE A 54 22.32 3.86 15.82
N ARG A 55 21.29 3.12 15.37
CA ARG A 55 20.34 2.44 16.26
C ARG A 55 20.98 1.34 17.09
N ASN A 56 21.91 0.59 16.51
CA ASN A 56 22.55 -0.55 17.18
C ASN A 56 23.72 -0.14 18.09
N SER A 57 24.11 1.13 18.09
CA SER A 57 25.18 1.64 18.95
C SER A 57 24.62 2.57 20.03
N PRO A 58 24.61 2.15 21.31
CA PRO A 58 24.16 3.00 22.41
C PRO A 58 24.89 4.36 22.43
N LYS A 59 26.20 4.33 22.20
CA LYS A 59 27.04 5.53 22.11
C LYS A 59 26.56 6.50 21.03
N GLN A 60 26.15 6.00 19.85
CA GLN A 60 25.67 6.88 18.78
C GLN A 60 24.26 7.38 19.04
N MET A 61 23.41 6.55 19.66
CA MET A 61 22.07 6.96 20.06
C MET A 61 22.11 8.06 21.14
N ASP A 62 23.03 7.97 22.10
CA ASP A 62 23.16 8.99 23.14
C ASP A 62 23.72 10.30 22.59
N LYS A 63 24.68 10.25 21.67
CA LYS A 63 25.12 11.43 20.91
C LYS A 63 23.98 12.05 20.10
N LEU A 64 23.15 11.23 19.45
CA LEU A 64 21.99 11.73 18.72
C LEU A 64 21.06 12.51 19.65
N LYS A 65 20.71 11.95 20.81
CA LYS A 65 19.89 12.63 21.83
C LYS A 65 20.52 13.93 22.31
N GLU A 66 21.84 13.96 22.47
CA GLU A 66 22.56 15.18 22.83
C GLU A 66 22.38 16.28 21.78
N TYR A 67 22.51 15.97 20.49
CA TYR A 67 22.27 16.95 19.43
C TYR A 67 20.83 17.47 19.43
N PHE A 68 19.83 16.60 19.62
CA PHE A 68 18.44 17.05 19.79
C PHE A 68 18.26 18.00 20.98
N ARG A 69 18.96 17.75 22.10
CA ARG A 69 18.93 18.62 23.28
C ARG A 69 19.59 19.98 23.01
N VAL A 70 20.72 19.99 22.28
CA VAL A 70 21.44 21.23 21.95
C VAL A 70 20.60 22.13 21.03
N GLU A 71 19.90 21.53 20.07
CA GLU A 71 19.01 22.25 19.15
C GLU A 71 17.64 22.60 19.75
N ASP A 72 17.37 22.22 21.01
CA ASP A 72 16.09 22.41 21.70
C ASP A 72 14.87 21.83 20.95
N ILE A 73 15.05 20.65 20.33
CA ILE A 73 13.99 19.95 19.58
C ILE A 73 13.65 18.64 20.29
N LYS A 74 12.35 18.30 20.36
CA LYS A 74 11.89 17.01 20.89
C LYS A 74 12.56 15.86 20.13
N PHE A 75 13.22 14.97 20.87
CA PHE A 75 13.89 13.79 20.32
C PHE A 75 12.94 12.93 19.49
N LYS A 76 13.36 12.63 18.26
CA LYS A 76 12.69 11.70 17.36
C LYS A 76 13.66 10.57 17.00
N ALA A 77 13.35 9.36 17.46
CA ALA A 77 14.18 8.20 17.18
C ALA A 77 14.22 7.89 15.67
N PRO A 78 15.38 7.57 15.08
CA PRO A 78 15.46 6.98 13.75
C PRO A 78 14.60 5.71 13.68
N LEU A 79 13.91 5.45 12.57
CA LEU A 79 13.06 4.25 12.40
C LEU A 79 13.82 3.13 11.66
N PRO A 80 13.58 1.84 11.99
CA PRO A 80 14.25 0.75 11.30
C PRO A 80 13.56 0.47 9.96
N ASP A 81 14.31 -0.08 9.00
CA ASP A 81 13.71 -0.71 7.83
C ASP A 81 13.39 -2.18 8.13
N ILE A 82 12.29 -2.67 7.56
CA ILE A 82 11.98 -4.09 7.51
C ILE A 82 11.83 -4.41 6.02
N ILE A 83 12.89 -4.96 5.42
CA ILE A 83 13.02 -5.19 3.96
C ILE A 83 11.81 -5.95 3.38
N THR A 84 11.18 -6.82 4.17
CA THR A 84 10.01 -7.60 3.73
C THR A 84 8.71 -6.80 3.69
N ARG A 85 8.67 -5.58 4.25
CA ARG A 85 7.49 -4.72 4.40
C ARG A 85 7.82 -3.28 3.98
N TRP A 86 7.47 -2.94 2.74
CA TRP A 86 7.75 -1.63 2.14
C TRP A 86 7.32 -0.41 2.99
N ASN A 87 6.28 -0.54 3.81
CA ASN A 87 5.84 0.53 4.72
C ASN A 87 6.97 0.98 5.67
N TYR A 88 7.80 0.05 6.16
CA TYR A 88 8.93 0.39 7.03
C TYR A 88 10.01 1.14 6.27
N THR A 89 10.24 0.80 5.00
CA THR A 89 11.13 1.55 4.12
C THR A 89 10.64 2.99 3.96
N PHE A 90 9.34 3.17 3.69
CA PHE A 90 8.72 4.49 3.61
C PHE A 90 8.91 5.29 4.91
N TYR A 91 8.59 4.71 6.07
CA TYR A 91 8.73 5.39 7.37
C TYR A 91 10.19 5.69 7.75
N MET A 92 11.14 4.82 7.37
CA MET A 92 12.56 5.07 7.57
C MET A 92 12.99 6.31 6.77
N ILE A 93 12.62 6.39 5.49
CA ILE A 93 12.96 7.52 4.62
C ILE A 93 12.32 8.81 5.14
N GLU A 94 11.01 8.77 5.44
CA GLU A 94 10.26 9.90 5.99
C GLU A 94 10.92 10.43 7.27
N ARG A 95 11.19 9.55 8.25
CA ARG A 95 11.86 9.94 9.49
C ARG A 95 13.25 10.47 9.23
N ALA A 96 14.03 9.82 8.38
CA ALA A 96 15.41 10.23 8.12
C ALA A 96 15.50 11.62 7.47
N LEU A 97 14.58 11.94 6.54
CA LEU A 97 14.45 13.27 5.96
C LEU A 97 14.07 14.30 7.03
N GLU A 98 13.09 13.98 7.87
CA GLU A 98 12.62 14.84 8.97
C GLU A 98 13.75 15.22 9.95
N ILE A 99 14.65 14.28 10.26
CA ILE A 99 15.75 14.50 11.20
C ILE A 99 17.11 14.69 10.51
N LYS A 100 17.14 14.87 9.18
CA LYS A 100 18.38 14.99 8.37
C LYS A 100 19.36 16.02 8.91
N PRO A 101 18.94 17.25 9.33
CA PRO A 101 19.87 18.24 9.87
C PRO A 101 20.61 17.73 11.12
N ILE A 102 19.91 17.01 12.00
CA ILE A 102 20.50 16.45 13.22
C ILE A 102 21.43 15.28 12.89
N LEU A 103 21.05 14.43 11.93
CA LEU A 103 21.90 13.32 11.47
C LEU A 103 23.20 13.81 10.81
N LEU A 104 23.18 14.99 10.18
CA LEU A 104 24.37 15.59 9.59
C LEU A 104 25.46 15.83 10.65
N HIS A 105 25.09 16.32 11.84
CA HIS A 105 26.05 16.48 12.96
C HIS A 105 26.71 15.16 13.36
N ILE A 106 26.01 14.03 13.28
CA ILE A 106 26.61 12.71 13.54
C ILE A 106 27.64 12.36 12.48
N VAL A 107 27.30 12.50 11.19
CA VAL A 107 28.18 12.16 10.07
C VAL A 107 29.44 13.02 10.08
N SER A 108 29.30 14.34 10.30
CA SER A 108 30.44 15.26 10.34
C SER A 108 31.44 14.92 11.45
N ASN A 109 30.99 14.32 12.55
CA ASN A 109 31.84 13.95 13.68
C ASN A 109 32.35 12.50 13.62
N LEU A 110 31.89 11.69 12.65
CA LEU A 110 32.21 10.26 12.55
C LEU A 110 32.47 9.85 11.09
N PRO A 111 33.72 9.97 10.63
CA PRO A 111 34.11 9.63 9.25
C PRO A 111 33.78 8.19 8.85
N THR A 112 33.68 7.27 9.82
CA THR A 112 33.33 5.87 9.59
C THR A 112 31.90 5.69 9.06
N LEU A 113 31.01 6.66 9.27
CA LEU A 113 29.61 6.61 8.82
C LEU A 113 29.41 7.26 7.45
N THR A 114 30.37 8.05 6.98
CA THR A 114 30.27 8.82 5.73
C THR A 114 30.09 7.93 4.51
N SER A 115 30.61 6.70 4.52
CA SER A 115 30.47 5.76 3.38
C SER A 115 29.02 5.30 3.14
N ASN A 116 28.18 5.29 4.19
CA ASN A 116 26.78 4.90 4.12
C ASN A 116 25.83 6.11 4.12
N TRP A 117 26.36 7.33 4.22
CA TRP A 117 25.56 8.54 4.11
C TRP A 117 25.14 8.75 2.65
N PRO A 118 23.84 8.90 2.33
CA PRO A 118 23.42 9.19 0.97
C PRO A 118 24.00 10.53 0.45
N THR A 119 24.36 10.58 -0.82
CA THR A 119 24.79 11.84 -1.48
C THR A 119 23.61 12.80 -1.64
N ASP A 120 23.88 14.06 -1.99
CA ASP A 120 22.82 15.04 -2.18
C ASP A 120 21.85 14.64 -3.30
N GLU A 121 22.34 14.04 -4.38
CA GLU A 121 21.50 13.48 -5.45
C GLU A 121 20.66 12.30 -4.95
N GLU A 122 21.24 11.42 -4.13
CA GLU A 122 20.53 10.29 -3.54
C GLU A 122 19.44 10.77 -2.57
N TRP A 123 19.66 11.86 -1.84
CA TRP A 123 18.64 12.49 -1.00
C TRP A 123 17.49 13.07 -1.81
N VAL A 124 17.75 13.66 -2.98
CA VAL A 124 16.69 14.11 -3.90
C VAL A 124 15.88 12.92 -4.39
N ILE A 125 16.55 11.83 -4.81
CA ILE A 125 15.88 10.58 -5.22
C ILE A 125 14.98 10.03 -4.10
N LEU A 126 15.47 10.00 -2.86
CA LEU A 126 14.69 9.52 -1.70
C LEU A 126 13.48 10.41 -1.41
N THR A 127 13.62 11.73 -1.62
CA THR A 127 12.53 12.69 -1.43
C THR A 127 11.44 12.50 -2.50
N ASP A 128 11.84 12.44 -3.77
CA ASP A 128 10.92 12.16 -4.88
C ASP A 128 10.23 10.81 -4.68
N LEU A 129 10.97 9.78 -4.26
CA LEU A 129 10.39 8.47 -3.98
C LEU A 129 9.33 8.55 -2.87
N LEU A 130 9.56 9.35 -1.83
CA LEU A 130 8.58 9.53 -0.75
C LEU A 130 7.28 10.16 -1.27
N ASP A 131 7.38 11.21 -2.10
CA ASP A 131 6.23 11.87 -2.71
C ASP A 131 5.44 10.94 -3.64
N LEU A 132 6.15 10.11 -4.41
CA LEU A 132 5.55 9.10 -5.27
C LEU A 132 4.77 8.05 -4.46
N LEU A 133 5.33 7.60 -3.33
CA LEU A 133 4.77 6.53 -2.50
C LEU A 133 3.73 7.01 -1.47
N ALA A 134 3.67 8.30 -1.16
CA ALA A 134 2.80 8.83 -0.10
C ALA A 134 1.30 8.44 -0.25
N PRO A 135 0.68 8.49 -1.45
CA PRO A 135 -0.71 8.05 -1.62
C PRO A 135 -0.92 6.56 -1.31
N PHE A 136 0.08 5.71 -1.61
CA PHE A 136 0.03 4.28 -1.31
C PHE A 136 0.14 4.02 0.19
N ALA A 137 0.93 4.82 0.91
CA ALA A 137 1.10 4.70 2.35
C ALA A 137 -0.20 5.10 3.08
N LEU A 138 -0.85 6.16 2.61
CA LEU A 138 -2.17 6.57 3.08
C LEU A 138 -3.22 5.48 2.85
N MET A 139 -3.33 4.96 1.63
CA MET A 139 -4.29 3.90 1.30
C MET A 139 -4.05 2.64 2.14
N THR A 140 -2.79 2.25 2.31
CA THR A 140 -2.42 1.09 3.13
C THR A 140 -2.77 1.28 4.60
N LYS A 141 -2.56 2.49 5.14
CA LYS A 141 -2.98 2.85 6.50
C LYS A 141 -4.49 2.73 6.68
N ILE A 142 -5.28 3.20 5.72
CA ILE A 142 -6.76 3.10 5.77
C ILE A 142 -7.20 1.63 5.76
N ILE A 143 -6.65 0.83 4.85
CA ILE A 143 -7.00 -0.59 4.74
C ILE A 143 -6.60 -1.37 5.99
N PHE A 144 -5.46 -1.05 6.61
CA PHE A 144 -4.96 -1.75 7.81
C PHE A 144 -5.55 -1.26 9.13
N ALA A 145 -6.01 -0.02 9.22
CA ALA A 145 -6.55 0.56 10.45
C ALA A 145 -8.01 0.15 10.73
N ALA A 146 -8.59 -0.70 9.90
CA ALA A 146 -10.03 -0.94 9.84
C ALA A 146 -10.57 -1.69 11.07
N SER A 147 -11.24 -0.95 11.96
CA SER A 147 -12.26 -1.49 12.89
C SER A 147 -13.67 -1.48 12.27
N TYR A 148 -13.79 -1.05 11.01
CA TYR A 148 -15.03 -0.87 10.25
C TYR A 148 -14.86 -1.37 8.81
N PRO A 149 -15.94 -1.67 8.06
CA PRO A 149 -15.85 -2.11 6.67
C PRO A 149 -15.23 -1.05 5.76
N THR A 150 -14.10 -1.34 5.12
CA THR A 150 -13.37 -0.38 4.24
C THR A 150 -13.70 -0.53 2.76
N ILE A 151 -14.38 -1.60 2.37
CA ILE A 151 -14.49 -1.99 0.94
C ILE A 151 -15.23 -0.96 0.06
N GLY A 152 -16.17 -0.20 0.64
CA GLY A 152 -16.87 0.89 -0.05
C GLY A 152 -15.98 2.10 -0.36
N GLU A 153 -14.95 2.34 0.45
CA GLU A 153 -13.96 3.41 0.26
C GLU A 153 -12.88 3.05 -0.78
N VAL A 154 -12.53 1.76 -0.88
CA VAL A 154 -11.41 1.29 -1.72
C VAL A 154 -11.54 1.73 -3.17
N LYS A 155 -12.74 1.71 -3.76
CA LYS A 155 -12.92 2.10 -5.18
C LYS A 155 -12.45 3.53 -5.42
N TRP A 156 -12.85 4.44 -4.53
CA TRP A 156 -12.46 5.84 -4.62
C TRP A 156 -10.94 6.02 -4.43
N LEU A 157 -10.35 5.33 -3.45
CA LEU A 157 -8.90 5.37 -3.23
C LEU A 157 -8.13 4.82 -4.45
N LEU A 158 -8.61 3.73 -5.06
CA LEU A 158 -8.00 3.13 -6.24
C LEU A 158 -8.01 4.07 -7.45
N LEU A 159 -9.11 4.81 -7.66
CA LEU A 159 -9.18 5.86 -8.67
C LEU A 159 -8.21 7.01 -8.37
N GLY A 160 -8.04 7.36 -7.09
CA GLY A 160 -7.04 8.32 -6.65
C GLY A 160 -5.61 7.89 -7.00
N ILE A 161 -5.26 6.62 -6.77
CA ILE A 161 -3.97 6.04 -7.17
C ILE A 161 -3.80 6.06 -8.68
N LYS A 162 -4.83 5.70 -9.45
CA LYS A 162 -4.79 5.77 -10.93
C LYS A 162 -4.44 7.18 -11.40
N HIS A 163 -5.18 8.18 -10.91
CA HIS A 163 -4.95 9.57 -11.28
C HIS A 163 -3.57 10.08 -10.85
N HIS A 164 -3.09 9.66 -9.66
CA HIS A 164 -1.74 9.99 -9.20
C HIS A 164 -0.66 9.45 -10.14
N LEU A 165 -0.75 8.19 -10.56
CA LEU A 165 0.19 7.59 -11.50
C LEU A 165 0.15 8.26 -12.88
N GLU A 166 -1.04 8.52 -13.42
CA GLU A 166 -1.22 9.20 -14.72
C GLU A 166 -0.66 10.63 -14.71
N ARG A 167 -0.96 11.39 -13.65
CA ARG A 167 -0.46 12.75 -13.47
C ARG A 167 1.06 12.79 -13.33
N THR A 168 1.62 11.88 -12.54
CA THR A 168 3.08 11.82 -12.32
C THR A 168 3.81 11.38 -13.60
N GLN A 169 3.24 10.44 -14.38
CA GLN A 169 3.78 10.03 -15.67
C GLN A 169 3.78 11.17 -16.70
N SER A 170 2.76 12.02 -16.68
CA SER A 170 2.62 13.14 -17.62
C SER A 170 3.52 14.33 -17.26
N SER A 171 4.05 14.36 -16.04
CA SER A 171 5.04 15.36 -15.62
C SER A 171 6.46 14.92 -16.01
N ASN A 172 7.38 15.87 -16.18
CA ASN A 172 8.82 15.59 -16.33
C ASN A 172 9.42 15.12 -14.98
N TYR A 173 8.86 14.07 -14.41
CA TYR A 173 9.22 13.55 -13.10
C TYR A 173 10.55 12.81 -13.16
N SER A 174 11.41 13.05 -12.18
CA SER A 174 12.75 12.45 -12.07
C SER A 174 12.70 10.91 -12.04
N LEU A 175 11.64 10.34 -11.46
CA LEU A 175 11.45 8.89 -11.29
C LEU A 175 10.47 8.29 -12.31
N LEU A 176 10.50 8.76 -13.56
CA LEU A 176 9.56 8.29 -14.60
C LEU A 176 9.62 6.76 -14.84
N LEU A 177 10.80 6.14 -14.72
CA LEU A 177 10.95 4.68 -14.86
C LEU A 177 10.19 3.94 -13.76
N GLN A 178 10.28 4.41 -12.51
CA GLN A 178 9.58 3.86 -11.36
C GLN A 178 8.07 4.01 -11.51
N VAL A 179 7.62 5.20 -11.95
CA VAL A 179 6.20 5.45 -12.26
C VAL A 179 5.69 4.49 -13.32
N ASN A 180 6.44 4.29 -14.40
CA ASN A 180 6.08 3.36 -15.47
C ASN A 180 6.02 1.90 -14.98
N ALA A 181 6.97 1.48 -14.13
CA ALA A 181 6.98 0.16 -13.52
C ALA A 181 5.76 -0.06 -12.61
N MET A 182 5.45 0.91 -11.75
CA MET A 182 4.26 0.90 -10.90
C MET A 182 2.97 0.85 -11.71
N LYS A 183 2.86 1.70 -12.75
CA LYS A 183 1.70 1.77 -13.63
C LYS A 183 1.46 0.46 -14.38
N ARG A 184 2.51 -0.15 -14.92
CA ARG A 184 2.40 -1.47 -15.57
C ARG A 184 1.82 -2.53 -14.64
N VAL A 185 2.27 -2.58 -13.38
CA VAL A 185 1.73 -3.54 -12.40
C VAL A 185 0.30 -3.17 -12.01
N PHE A 186 0.00 -1.89 -11.82
CA PHE A 186 -1.33 -1.39 -11.49
C PHE A 186 -2.36 -1.75 -12.57
N ASP A 187 -2.04 -1.49 -13.84
CA ASP A 187 -2.94 -1.69 -14.98
C ASP A 187 -3.31 -3.18 -15.14
N ASN A 188 -2.42 -4.12 -14.76
CA ASN A 188 -2.71 -5.57 -14.77
C ASN A 188 -3.86 -5.98 -13.82
N TYR A 189 -4.13 -5.17 -12.79
CA TYR A 189 -5.13 -5.48 -11.76
C TYR A 189 -6.31 -4.51 -11.74
N PHE A 190 -6.13 -3.30 -12.29
CA PHE A 190 -7.07 -2.19 -12.12
C PHE A 190 -8.49 -2.55 -12.56
N GLU A 191 -8.68 -3.04 -13.80
CA GLU A 191 -10.01 -3.32 -14.35
C GLU A 191 -10.75 -4.39 -13.53
N GLN A 192 -10.07 -5.49 -13.19
CA GLN A 192 -10.65 -6.56 -12.39
C GLN A 192 -11.12 -6.05 -11.01
N ILE A 193 -10.28 -5.29 -10.31
CA ILE A 193 -10.62 -4.75 -8.99
C ILE A 193 -11.71 -3.68 -9.10
N ASN A 194 -11.62 -2.78 -10.09
CA ASN A 194 -12.57 -1.70 -10.28
C ASN A 194 -13.99 -2.21 -10.56
N ASN A 195 -14.10 -3.30 -11.33
CA ASN A 195 -15.36 -3.98 -11.60
C ASN A 195 -15.90 -4.68 -10.36
N LEU A 196 -15.05 -5.39 -9.61
CA LEU A 196 -15.45 -6.03 -8.35
C LEU A 196 -16.01 -5.03 -7.34
N LEU A 197 -15.34 -3.89 -7.19
CA LEU A 197 -15.74 -2.85 -6.25
C LEU A 197 -16.92 -2.01 -6.76
N HIS A 198 -17.39 -2.24 -7.99
CA HIS A 198 -18.41 -1.40 -8.62
C HIS A 198 -19.74 -1.46 -7.89
N ILE A 199 -20.24 -2.61 -7.46
CA ILE A 199 -21.51 -2.66 -6.73
C ILE A 199 -21.32 -2.21 -5.28
N LEU A 200 -20.20 -2.61 -4.66
CA LEU A 200 -19.90 -2.33 -3.25
C LEU A 200 -19.79 -0.83 -2.97
N ALA A 201 -19.13 -0.08 -3.85
CA ALA A 201 -19.02 1.37 -3.71
C ALA A 201 -20.37 2.10 -3.89
N PHE A 202 -21.35 1.50 -4.57
CA PHE A 202 -22.66 2.10 -4.78
C PHE A 202 -23.50 2.10 -3.51
N PHE A 203 -23.37 1.01 -2.75
CA PHE A 203 -24.10 0.80 -1.50
C PHE A 203 -23.44 1.50 -0.31
N ASP A 204 -22.25 2.08 -0.48
CA ASP A 204 -21.64 2.94 0.51
C ASP A 204 -22.08 4.41 0.30
N PRO A 205 -22.96 4.97 1.17
CA PRO A 205 -23.47 6.33 0.98
C PRO A 205 -22.38 7.41 1.02
N CYS A 206 -21.29 7.17 1.76
CA CYS A 206 -20.21 8.12 1.94
C CYS A 206 -19.35 8.26 0.68
N TYR A 207 -19.14 7.15 -0.04
CA TYR A 207 -18.23 7.10 -1.18
C TYR A 207 -18.93 6.96 -2.52
N LYS A 208 -20.23 6.62 -2.58
CA LYS A 208 -21.02 6.47 -3.81
C LYS A 208 -20.76 7.57 -4.82
N LYS A 209 -20.96 8.84 -4.46
CA LYS A 209 -20.77 9.95 -5.41
C LYS A 209 -19.32 10.10 -5.86
N LYS A 210 -18.37 9.86 -4.95
CA LYS A 210 -16.93 10.00 -5.21
C LYS A 210 -16.39 8.87 -6.08
N ALA A 211 -16.93 7.66 -5.95
CA ALA A 211 -16.45 6.45 -6.60
C ALA A 211 -16.84 6.34 -8.10
N TYR A 212 -17.81 7.13 -8.58
CA TYR A 212 -18.20 7.13 -10.00
C TYR A 212 -17.92 8.43 -10.74
N GLY A 213 -17.51 9.50 -10.05
CA GLY A 213 -17.17 10.78 -10.70
C GLY A 213 -18.22 11.22 -11.74
N ASN A 214 -17.79 11.33 -13.00
CA ASN A 214 -18.62 11.77 -14.13
C ASN A 214 -19.16 10.63 -15.00
N ILE A 215 -19.17 9.39 -14.52
CA ILE A 215 -19.72 8.24 -15.27
C ILE A 215 -21.22 8.43 -15.47
N PHE A 216 -21.72 8.09 -16.66
CA PHE A 216 -23.15 8.11 -16.97
C PHE A 216 -23.94 7.22 -16.01
N GLN A 217 -25.07 7.73 -15.53
CA GLN A 217 -25.91 7.02 -14.57
C GLN A 217 -26.29 5.60 -15.04
N GLU A 218 -26.53 5.43 -16.34
CA GLU A 218 -26.87 4.12 -16.89
C GLU A 218 -25.71 3.11 -16.78
N SER A 219 -24.48 3.56 -17.02
CA SER A 219 -23.27 2.75 -16.84
C SER A 219 -23.02 2.38 -15.37
N ILE A 220 -23.54 3.18 -14.42
CA ILE A 220 -23.49 2.86 -12.99
C ILE A 220 -24.55 1.82 -12.65
N LEU A 221 -25.80 2.04 -13.09
CA LEU A 221 -26.96 1.27 -12.66
C LEU A 221 -27.11 -0.09 -13.35
N GLN A 222 -26.68 -0.23 -14.61
CA GLN A 222 -26.84 -1.49 -15.36
C GLN A 222 -26.21 -2.70 -14.68
N PRO A 223 -24.93 -2.68 -14.26
CA PRO A 223 -24.33 -3.80 -13.53
C PRO A 223 -25.05 -4.13 -12.21
N ILE A 224 -25.63 -3.13 -11.56
CA ILE A 224 -26.36 -3.30 -10.30
C ILE A 224 -27.71 -3.97 -10.56
N ARG A 225 -28.43 -3.56 -11.61
CA ARG A 225 -29.71 -4.17 -11.99
C ARG A 225 -29.55 -5.65 -12.34
N ILE A 226 -28.49 -5.99 -13.08
CA ILE A 226 -28.16 -7.38 -13.42
C ILE A 226 -27.92 -8.18 -12.14
N ALA A 227 -27.01 -7.72 -11.27
CA ALA A 227 -26.71 -8.43 -10.03
C ALA A 227 -27.92 -8.56 -9.08
N MET A 228 -28.82 -7.57 -9.07
CA MET A 228 -30.07 -7.67 -8.31
C MET A 228 -31.02 -8.70 -8.92
N ALA A 229 -31.14 -8.76 -10.25
CA ALA A 229 -31.96 -9.76 -10.93
C ALA A 229 -31.44 -11.19 -10.66
N ASP A 230 -30.13 -11.40 -10.79
CA ASP A 230 -29.48 -12.69 -10.51
C ASP A 230 -29.78 -13.16 -9.06
N TYR A 231 -29.69 -12.24 -8.09
CA TYR A 231 -30.02 -12.55 -6.68
C TYR A 231 -31.50 -12.94 -6.49
N TYR A 232 -32.42 -12.27 -7.18
CA TYR A 232 -33.84 -12.62 -7.11
C TYR A 232 -34.11 -14.00 -7.72
N GLU A 233 -33.45 -14.36 -8.82
CA GLU A 233 -33.57 -15.68 -9.43
C GLU A 233 -33.03 -16.80 -8.52
N GLU A 234 -31.85 -16.61 -7.91
CA GLU A 234 -31.26 -17.57 -6.95
C GLU A 234 -32.12 -17.74 -5.69
N SER A 235 -32.68 -16.66 -5.16
CA SER A 235 -33.55 -16.71 -3.97
C SER A 235 -34.92 -17.36 -4.24
N SER A 236 -35.34 -17.42 -5.51
CA SER A 236 -36.64 -17.98 -5.92
C SER A 236 -36.57 -19.48 -6.26
N THR A 237 -35.37 -20.05 -6.41
CA THR A 237 -35.20 -21.50 -6.53
C THR A 237 -35.38 -22.19 -5.16
N PRO A 238 -36.31 -23.16 -5.01
CA PRO A 238 -36.51 -23.82 -3.73
C PRO A 238 -35.26 -24.64 -3.36
N THR A 239 -34.68 -24.34 -2.21
CA THR A 239 -33.70 -25.21 -1.57
C THR A 239 -34.37 -26.52 -1.23
N VAL A 240 -34.01 -27.60 -1.93
CA VAL A 240 -34.35 -28.96 -1.51
C VAL A 240 -33.59 -29.21 -0.22
N SER A 241 -34.24 -28.98 0.93
CA SER A 241 -33.75 -29.46 2.20
C SER A 241 -33.85 -30.98 2.21
N GLU A 242 -32.77 -31.66 1.85
CA GLU A 242 -32.62 -33.06 2.21
C GLU A 242 -32.52 -33.13 3.74
N ASP A 243 -33.64 -33.52 4.33
CA ASP A 243 -33.80 -33.88 5.73
C ASP A 243 -32.85 -35.06 6.02
N ARG A 244 -31.59 -34.76 6.39
CA ARG A 244 -30.67 -35.79 6.87
C ARG A 244 -30.99 -36.05 8.34
N THR A 245 -31.88 -37.01 8.55
CA THR A 245 -31.98 -37.75 9.81
C THR A 245 -30.59 -38.18 10.26
N ILE A 246 -30.23 -37.77 11.47
CA ILE A 246 -29.05 -38.21 12.19
C ILE A 246 -29.25 -39.71 12.50
N GLU A 247 -28.56 -40.59 11.77
CA GLU A 247 -28.27 -41.96 12.21
C GLU A 247 -26.78 -42.24 12.01
N ASP A 248 -26.11 -42.40 13.16
CA ASP A 248 -24.93 -43.23 13.47
C ASP A 248 -23.67 -43.19 12.58
N LEU A 249 -22.62 -42.48 13.06
CA LEU A 249 -21.32 -43.01 13.52
C LEU A 249 -20.28 -41.89 13.76
#